data_AF-A0A2M7STV9-F1
#
_entry.id   AF-A0A2M7STV9-F1
#
_cell.length_a   1.000
_cell.length_b   1.000
_cell.length_c   1.000
_cell.angle_alpha   90.00
_cell.angle_beta   90.00
_cell.angle_gamma   90.00
#
_symmetry.space_group_name_H-M   'P 1'
#
loop_
_entity.id
_entity.type
_entity.pdbx_description
1 polymer ?
#
loop_
_entity_poly.entity_id
_entity_poly.type
_entity_poly.pdbx_seq_one_letter_code
_entity_poly.pdbx_strand_id
1 'polypeptide(L)' 'MYIILLGAPGAGKGTQADRLSSELNLPHIASGDLFREALSKETELGLLAKSYMERGELVPDEVTIKMILQRIEMPDCVSG' A
#
# COMPACT_ATOMS: atom_id res chain seq x y z
N MET A 1 -4.08 -4.06 -15.40
CA MET A 1 -4.94 -2.88 -15.70
C MET A 1 -4.96 -2.05 -14.44
N TYR A 2 -4.49 -0.81 -14.47
CA TYR A 2 -4.34 -0.03 -13.24
C TYR A 2 -5.65 0.64 -12.81
N ILE A 3 -6.09 0.35 -11.57
CA ILE A 3 -7.30 0.90 -10.96
C ILE A 3 -6.91 1.64 -9.68
N ILE A 4 -7.36 2.89 -9.54
CA ILE A 4 -7.22 3.67 -8.32
C ILE A 4 -8.61 3.87 -7.70
N LEU A 5 -8.79 3.43 -6.46
CA LEU A 5 -10.03 3.63 -5.70
C LEU A 5 -9.90 4.81 -4.75
N LEU A 6 -10.67 5.86 -5.00
CA LEU A 6 -10.72 7.07 -4.19
C LEU A 6 -12.03 7.12 -3.38
N GLY A 7 -11.98 7.70 -2.18
CA GLY A 7 -13.15 7.83 -1.32
C GLY A 7 -12.81 8.07 0.14
N ALA A 8 -13.76 8.62 0.90
CA ALA A 8 -13.59 8.94 2.32
C ALA A 8 -13.23 7.70 3.17
N PRO A 9 -12.64 7.88 4.37
CA PRO A 9 -12.55 6.82 5.37
C PRO A 9 -13.92 6.18 5.62
N GLY A 10 -13.98 4.85 5.71
CA GLY A 10 -15.25 4.13 5.90
C GLY A 10 -16.12 3.95 4.65
N ALA A 11 -15.76 4.51 3.49
CA ALA A 11 -16.55 4.39 2.25
C ALA A 11 -16.57 2.99 1.60
N GLY A 12 -15.97 1.97 2.23
CA GLY A 12 -15.96 0.61 1.70
C GLY A 12 -14.94 0.32 0.59
N LYS A 13 -13.93 1.19 0.39
CA LYS A 13 -12.89 1.02 -0.65
C LYS A 13 -12.22 -0.36 -0.60
N GLY A 14 -11.77 -0.79 0.57
CA GLY A 14 -11.11 -2.10 0.74
C GLY A 14 -12.03 -3.25 0.31
N THR A 15 -13.30 -3.22 0.75
CA THR A 15 -14.30 -4.22 0.36
C THR A 15 -14.53 -4.27 -1.15
N GLN A 16 -14.54 -3.13 -1.84
CA GLN A 16 -14.67 -3.11 -3.31
C GLN A 16 -13.37 -3.53 -4.00
N ALA A 17 -12.20 -3.15 -3.45
CA ALA A 17 -10.90 -3.54 -3.94
C ALA A 17 -10.71 -5.06 -3.91
N ASP A 18 -11.09 -5.72 -2.81
CA ASP A 18 -10.99 -7.17 -2.66
C ASP A 18 -11.87 -7.91 -3.68
N ARG A 19 -13.08 -7.41 -3.93
CA ARG A 19 -13.99 -7.96 -4.95
C ARG A 19 -13.41 -7.80 -6.36
N LEU A 20 -12.96 -6.59 -6.72
CA LEU A 20 -12.36 -6.32 -8.03
C LEU A 20 -11.08 -7.13 -8.25
N SER A 21 -10.24 -7.23 -7.22
CA SER A 21 -9.01 -8.04 -7.24
C SER A 21 -9.33 -9.50 -7.56
N SER A 22 -10.35 -10.08 -6.93
CA SER A 22 -10.79 -11.46 -7.18
C SER A 22 -11.41 -11.64 -8.57
N GLU A 23 -12.25 -10.70 -9.04
CA GLU A 23 -12.95 -10.81 -10.33
C GLU A 23 -12.02 -10.60 -11.53
N LEU A 24 -11.05 -9.69 -11.39
CA LEU A 24 -10.12 -9.31 -12.45
C LEU A 24 -8.78 -10.02 -12.36
N ASN A 25 -8.57 -10.81 -11.29
CA ASN A 25 -7.30 -11.48 -10.99
C ASN A 25 -6.11 -10.48 -10.99
N LEU A 26 -6.31 -9.35 -10.30
CA LEU A 26 -5.30 -8.28 -10.16
C LEU A 26 -4.87 -8.18 -8.70
N PRO A 27 -3.60 -7.85 -8.40
CA PRO A 27 -3.16 -7.65 -7.02
C PRO A 27 -3.82 -6.42 -6.38
N HIS A 28 -4.36 -6.59 -5.18
CA HIS A 28 -4.82 -5.46 -4.35
C HIS A 28 -3.64 -4.85 -3.60
N ILE A 29 -3.40 -3.55 -3.80
CA ILE A 29 -2.37 -2.79 -3.10
C ILE A 29 -3.03 -1.69 -2.27
N ALA A 30 -2.82 -1.72 -0.95
CA ALA A 30 -3.26 -0.68 -0.03
C ALA A 30 -2.08 -0.15 0.79
N SER A 31 -1.95 1.17 0.91
CA SER A 31 -0.85 1.81 1.65
C SER A 31 -0.76 1.34 3.10
N GLY A 32 -1.90 1.13 3.77
CA GLY A 32 -1.94 0.61 5.13
C GLY A 32 -1.36 -0.80 5.28
N ASP A 33 -1.57 -1.67 4.29
CA ASP A 33 -0.98 -3.02 4.27
C ASP A 33 0.52 -2.97 3.99
N LEU A 34 0.95 -2.11 3.05
CA LEU A 34 2.36 -1.88 2.75
C LEU A 34 3.15 -1.45 3.99
N PHE A 35 2.61 -0.52 4.78
CA PHE A 35 3.26 -0.11 6.03
C PHE A 35 3.34 -1.27 7.02
N ARG A 36 2.26 -2.02 7.23
CA ARG A 36 2.26 -3.16 8.16
C ARG A 36 3.26 -4.24 7.75
N GLU A 37 3.33 -4.55 6.46
CA GLU A 37 4.26 -5.53 5.91
C GLU A 37 5.71 -5.06 5.99
N ALA A 38 5.99 -3.81 5.62
CA ALA A 38 7.33 -3.22 5.71
C ALA A 38 7.85 -3.20 7.16
N LEU A 39 6.96 -2.90 8.12
CA LEU A 39 7.27 -2.93 9.54
C LEU A 39 7.51 -4.35 10.06
N SER A 40 6.68 -5.33 9.67
CA SER A 40 6.83 -6.72 10.14
C SER A 40 8.09 -7.40 9.60
N LYS A 41 8.52 -6.99 8.39
CA LYS A 41 9.76 -7.45 7.76
C LYS A 41 10.99 -6.62 8.15
N GLU A 42 10.83 -5.60 8.99
CA GLU A 42 11.90 -4.69 9.41
C GLU A 42 12.68 -4.10 8.23
N THR A 43 12.00 -3.76 7.14
CA THR A 43 12.65 -3.15 5.98
C THR A 43 13.15 -1.75 6.32
N GLU A 44 14.15 -1.25 5.60
CA GLU A 44 14.69 0.10 5.80
C GLU A 44 13.59 1.18 5.74
N LEU A 45 12.73 1.10 4.72
CA LEU A 45 11.58 2.00 4.60
C LEU A 45 10.57 1.80 5.74
N GLY A 46 10.33 0.57 6.17
CA GLY A 46 9.44 0.24 7.28
C GLY A 46 9.91 0.87 8.59
N LEU A 47 11.19 0.68 8.93
CA LEU A 47 11.81 1.27 10.13
C LEU A 47 11.82 2.80 10.07
N LEU A 48 12.08 3.37 8.90
CA LEU A 48 11.99 4.82 8.70
C LEU A 48 10.57 5.33 8.97
N ALA A 49 9.56 4.70 8.36
CA ALA A 49 8.15 5.04 8.58
C ALA A 49 7.74 4.88 10.04
N LYS A 50 8.21 3.82 10.71
CA LYS A 50 8.00 3.58 12.16
C LYS A 50 8.40 4.81 12.98
N SER A 51 9.57 5.37 12.69
CA SER A 51 10.10 6.50 13.45
C SER A 51 9.17 7.72 13.42
N TYR A 52 8.52 8.01 12.29
CA TYR A 52 7.55 9.10 12.18
C TYR A 52 6.25 8.77 12.91
N MET A 53 5.74 7.54 12.72
CA MET A 53 4.50 7.09 13.35
C MET A 53 4.57 7.10 14.88
N GLU A 54 5.70 6.68 15.46
CA GLU A 54 5.92 6.69 16.91
C GLU A 54 5.97 8.11 17.50
N ARG A 55 6.32 9.12 16.69
CA ARG A 55 6.27 10.54 17.07
C ARG A 55 4.90 11.18 16.83
N GLY A 56 3.92 10.43 16.30
CA GLY A 56 2.64 10.98 15.88
C GLY A 56 2.73 11.89 14.65
N GLU A 57 3.83 11.80 13.90
CA GLU A 57 4.06 12.57 12.69
C GLU A 57 3.53 11.82 11.46
N LEU A 58 3.17 12.59 10.43
CA LEU A 58 2.85 12.01 9.13
C LEU A 58 4.13 11.47 8.49
N VAL A 59 4.02 10.26 7.92
CA VAL A 59 5.10 9.68 7.11
C VAL A 59 5.25 10.55 5.85
N PRO A 60 6.48 11.01 5.51
CA PRO A 60 6.69 11.83 4.31
C PRO A 60 6.24 11.14 3.02
N ASP A 61 5.73 11.94 2.08
CA ASP A 61 5.26 11.43 0.78
C ASP A 61 6.34 10.63 0.04
N GLU A 62 7.59 11.07 0.06
CA GLU A 62 8.70 10.36 -0.60
C GLU A 62 8.86 8.92 -0.10
N VAL A 63 8.70 8.70 1.21
CA VAL A 63 8.78 7.35 1.82
C VAL A 63 7.61 6.51 1.33
N THR A 64 6.40 7.07 1.36
CA THR A 64 5.17 6.39 0.91
C THR A 64 5.25 6.04 -0.58
N ILE A 65 5.71 6.97 -1.41
CA ILE A 65 5.88 6.78 -2.85
C ILE A 65 6.89 5.68 -3.13
N LYS A 66 8.06 5.68 -2.46
CA LYS A 66 9.06 4.61 -2.61
C LYS A 66 8.50 3.24 -2.26
N MET A 67 7.72 3.12 -1.19
CA MET A 67 7.08 1.86 -0.81
C MET A 67 6.09 1.38 -1.89
N ILE A 68 5.29 2.27 -2.45
CA ILE A 68 4.34 1.93 -3.52
C ILE A 68 5.09 1.51 -4.78
N LEU A 69 6.14 2.23 -5.18
CA LEU A 69 6.96 1.91 -6.36
C LEU A 69 7.58 0.51 -6.24
N GLN A 70 8.16 0.18 -5.08
CA GLN A 70 8.70 -1.16 -4.84
C GLN A 70 7.64 -2.26 -4.94
N ARG A 71 6.40 -1.98 -4.54
CA ARG A 71 5.31 -2.95 -4.61
C ARG A 71 4.85 -3.19 -6.05
N ILE A 72 4.68 -2.14 -6.85
CA ILE A 72 4.18 -2.26 -8.23
C ILE A 72 5.22 -2.85 -9.19
N GLU A 73 6.51 -2.85 -8.81
CA GLU A 73 7.60 -3.49 -9.55
C GLU A 73 7.65 -5.02 -9.33
N MET A 74 6.86 -5.57 -8.42
CA MET A 74 6.85 -7.01 -8.16
C MET A 74 6.27 -7.80 -9.35
N PRO A 75 6.71 -9.06 -9.58
CA PRO A 75 6.30 -9.86 -10.73
C PRO A 75 4.79 -10.08 -10.86
N ASP A 76 4.04 -10.08 -9.75
CA ASP A 76 2.59 -10.26 -9.75
C ASP A 76 1.81 -9.03 -10.27
N CYS A 77 2.48 -7.87 -10.39
CA CYS A 77 1.90 -6.64 -10.94
C CYS A 77 2.17 -6.44 -12.45
N VAL A 78 2.82 -7.39 -13.13
CA VAL A 78 3.20 -7.23 -14.55
C VAL A 78 1.99 -7.12 -15.49
N SER A 79 0.90 -7.83 -15.19
CA SER A 79 -0.39 -7.70 -15.89
C SER A 79 -1.16 -6.42 -15.53
N GLY A 80 -0.53 -5.58 -14.72
CA GLY A 80 -1.04 -4.39 -14.07
C GLY A 80 -2.07 -4.70 -13.02
#